data_AF-A8SBC7-F1
#
_entry.id   AF-A8SBC7-F1
#
_cell.length_a   1.000
_cell.length_b   1.000
_cell.length_c   1.000
_cell.angle_alpha   90.00
_cell.angle_beta   90.00
_cell.angle_gamma   90.00
#
_symmetry.space_group_name_H-M   'P 1'
#
loop_
_entity.id
_entity.type
_entity.pdbx_description
1 polymer ?
#
loop_
_entity_poly.entity_id
_entity_poly.type
_entity_poly.pdbx_seq_one_letter_code
_entity_poly.pdbx_strand_id
1 'polypeptide(L)'
;MQLRHSKISMSFSALLFGPFYFFYRKAWKPAFGFLAAELLLFIPTLISMMQTTGSPLTAGISASTLVVLSRVMSLLSFALMLVRGLYGKWLYRRSAAARIRRIRAEFPDPEQRRAVLNAQGGVSFAACIGAFILLMLVGSLCSMLLGPDLNALVGTFI
;
A
#
# COMPACT_ATOMS: atom_id res chain seq x y z
N MET A 1 3.36 -28.94 -16.77
CA MET A 1 2.45 -27.79 -16.57
C MET A 1 3.03 -26.59 -17.30
N GLN A 2 2.56 -26.28 -18.51
CA GLN A 2 3.04 -25.15 -19.32
C GLN A 2 2.78 -23.84 -18.57
N LEU A 3 3.84 -23.18 -18.08
CA LEU A 3 3.75 -21.84 -17.53
C LEU A 3 3.44 -20.89 -18.68
N ARG A 4 2.16 -20.55 -18.86
CA ARG A 4 1.73 -19.49 -19.77
C ARG A 4 2.54 -18.23 -19.44
N HIS A 5 3.49 -17.88 -20.29
CA HIS A 5 4.47 -16.79 -20.11
C HIS A 5 3.85 -15.40 -20.22
N SER A 6 2.56 -15.25 -19.92
CA SER A 6 1.89 -13.96 -19.91
C SER A 6 2.28 -13.17 -18.66
N LYS A 7 2.68 -11.92 -18.88
CA LYS A 7 2.86 -10.92 -17.82
C LYS A 7 1.52 -10.53 -17.18
N ILE A 8 0.42 -10.68 -17.92
CA ILE A 8 -0.95 -10.35 -17.52
C ILE A 8 -1.65 -11.63 -17.09
N SER A 9 -1.97 -11.71 -15.79
CA SER A 9 -2.78 -12.80 -15.23
C SER A 9 -3.52 -12.25 -14.03
N MET A 10 -4.85 -12.22 -14.15
CA MET A 10 -5.71 -11.71 -13.10
C MET A 10 -5.46 -12.44 -11.77
N SER A 11 -5.27 -11.66 -10.72
CA SER A 11 -5.02 -12.12 -9.36
C SER A 11 -6.03 -11.45 -8.45
N PHE A 12 -7.13 -12.14 -8.17
CA PHE A 12 -8.20 -11.63 -7.33
C PHE A 12 -7.67 -11.21 -5.95
N SER A 13 -6.78 -11.99 -5.35
CA SER A 13 -6.16 -11.65 -4.06
C SER A 13 -5.30 -10.38 -4.13
N ALA A 14 -4.60 -10.13 -5.23
CA ALA A 14 -3.81 -8.90 -5.37
C ALA A 14 -4.72 -7.69 -5.64
N LEU A 15 -5.83 -7.91 -6.37
CA LEU A 15 -6.83 -6.90 -6.62
C LEU A 15 -7.57 -6.50 -5.35
N LEU A 16 -7.96 -7.44 -4.49
CA LEU A 16 -8.75 -7.17 -3.29
C LEU A 16 -7.89 -6.67 -2.12
N PHE A 17 -6.76 -7.34 -1.85
CA PHE A 17 -5.94 -7.09 -0.66
C PHE A 17 -4.74 -6.16 -0.90
N GLY A 18 -4.50 -5.75 -2.14
CA GLY A 18 -3.56 -4.66 -2.39
C GLY A 18 -2.13 -4.88 -1.94
N PRO A 19 -1.52 -3.89 -1.27
CA PRO A 19 -0.18 -4.02 -0.72
C PRO A 19 -0.03 -5.23 0.21
N PHE A 20 -1.08 -5.60 0.95
CA PHE A 20 -1.06 -6.74 1.88
C PHE A 20 -0.81 -8.07 1.17
N TYR A 21 -1.30 -8.24 -0.06
CA TYR A 21 -0.97 -9.43 -0.86
C TYR A 21 0.55 -9.57 -1.08
N PHE A 22 1.24 -8.45 -1.32
CA PHE A 22 2.68 -8.45 -1.53
C PHE A 22 3.45 -8.59 -0.21
N PHE A 23 3.01 -7.95 0.88
CA PHE A 23 3.61 -8.14 2.21
C PHE A 23 3.53 -9.60 2.67
N TYR A 24 2.35 -10.23 2.51
CA TYR A 24 2.15 -11.64 2.82
C TYR A 24 3.14 -12.54 2.09
N ARG A 25 3.41 -12.24 0.81
CA ARG A 25 4.35 -12.98 -0.04
C ARG A 25 5.79 -12.46 0.04
N LYS A 26 6.09 -11.56 0.98
CA LYS A 26 7.41 -10.94 1.19
C LYS A 26 7.95 -10.25 -0.07
N ALA A 27 7.09 -9.78 -0.97
CA ALA A 27 7.48 -9.03 -2.16
C ALA A 27 7.62 -7.53 -1.82
N TRP A 28 8.69 -7.19 -1.09
CA TRP A 28 8.86 -5.89 -0.44
C TRP A 28 8.79 -4.68 -1.40
N LYS A 29 9.49 -4.75 -2.54
CA LYS A 29 9.53 -3.64 -3.51
C LYS A 29 8.13 -3.25 -4.01
N PRO A 30 7.32 -4.17 -4.57
CA PRO A 30 5.96 -3.82 -4.96
C PRO A 30 5.05 -3.52 -3.75
N ALA A 31 5.24 -4.19 -2.60
CA ALA A 31 4.43 -3.93 -1.41
C ALA A 31 4.53 -2.46 -0.97
N PHE A 32 5.73 -1.94 -0.75
CA PHE A 32 5.94 -0.55 -0.37
C PHE A 32 5.59 0.42 -1.50
N GLY A 33 5.87 0.08 -2.76
CA GLY A 33 5.51 0.91 -3.90
C GLY A 33 4.00 1.14 -4.02
N PHE A 34 3.19 0.08 -3.91
CA PHE A 34 1.72 0.21 -3.91
C PHE A 34 1.21 0.91 -2.66
N LEU A 35 1.77 0.62 -1.48
CA LEU A 35 1.37 1.30 -0.24
C LEU A 35 1.59 2.82 -0.32
N ALA A 36 2.77 3.26 -0.76
CA ALA A 36 3.06 4.69 -0.91
C ALA A 36 2.17 5.35 -1.96
N ALA A 37 1.94 4.68 -3.10
CA ALA A 37 1.04 5.18 -4.13
C ALA A 37 -0.40 5.32 -3.62
N GLU A 38 -0.91 4.36 -2.85
CA GLU A 38 -2.26 4.44 -2.26
C GLU A 38 -2.37 5.57 -1.23
N LEU A 39 -1.36 5.75 -0.37
CA LEU A 39 -1.34 6.87 0.59
C LEU A 39 -1.29 8.22 -0.12
N LEU A 40 -0.51 8.36 -1.20
CA LEU A 40 -0.42 9.58 -1.99
C LEU A 40 -1.75 9.92 -2.66
N LEU A 41 -2.39 8.92 -3.28
CA LEU A 41 -3.68 9.08 -3.95
C LEU A 41 -4.82 9.36 -2.97
N PHE A 42 -4.66 9.04 -1.69
CA PHE A 42 -5.63 9.31 -0.62
C PHE A 42 -5.58 10.77 -0.10
N ILE A 43 -4.51 11.53 -0.36
CA ILE A 43 -4.32 12.89 0.18
C ILE A 43 -5.51 13.83 -0.13
N PRO A 44 -6.05 13.92 -1.36
CA PRO A 44 -7.18 14.81 -1.63
C PRO A 44 -8.42 14.43 -0.84
N THR A 45 -8.65 13.12 -0.61
CA THR A 45 -9.74 12.64 0.24
C THR A 45 -9.56 13.11 1.67
N LEU A 46 -8.34 13.01 2.22
CA LEU A 46 -8.03 13.52 3.55
C LEU A 46 -8.30 15.03 3.66
N ILE A 47 -7.82 15.83 2.69
CA ILE A 47 -8.05 17.28 2.66
C ILE A 47 -9.56 17.58 2.56
N SER A 48 -10.31 16.82 1.76
CA SER A 48 -11.75 16.99 1.63
C SER A 48 -12.49 16.67 2.94
N MET A 49 -12.02 15.68 3.70
CA MET A 49 -12.56 15.39 5.03
C MET A 49 -12.23 16.52 6.02
N MET A 50 -11.01 17.08 5.95
CA MET A 50 -10.63 18.24 6.76
C MET A 50 -11.52 19.46 6.45
N GLN A 51 -11.82 19.74 5.18
CA GLN A 51 -12.75 20.81 4.78
C GLN A 51 -14.16 20.55 5.32
N THR A 52 -14.66 19.34 5.16
CA THR A 52 -16.02 18.96 5.58
C THR A 52 -16.19 19.05 7.10
N THR A 53 -15.12 18.79 7.84
CA THR A 53 -15.11 18.86 9.31
C THR A 53 -14.79 20.24 9.86
N GLY A 54 -14.48 21.23 9.01
CA GLY A 54 -14.22 22.62 9.43
C GLY A 54 -12.79 22.89 9.90
N SER A 55 -11.80 22.11 9.45
CA SER A 55 -10.41 22.26 9.85
C SER A 55 -9.78 23.56 9.32
N PRO A 56 -9.15 24.39 10.18
CA PRO A 56 -8.54 25.66 9.77
C PRO A 56 -7.36 25.47 8.81
N LEU A 57 -6.74 24.30 8.81
CA LEU A 57 -5.64 23.92 7.92
C LEU A 57 -6.04 23.90 6.43
N THR A 58 -7.33 23.98 6.13
CA THR A 58 -7.85 24.00 4.75
C THR A 58 -8.31 25.38 4.28
N ALA A 59 -8.09 26.42 5.08
CA ALA A 59 -8.41 27.79 4.73
C ALA A 59 -7.70 28.20 3.42
N GLY A 60 -8.45 28.75 2.47
CA GLY A 60 -7.93 29.18 1.16
C GLY A 60 -7.82 28.07 0.11
N ILE A 61 -8.15 26.82 0.44
CA ILE A 61 -8.22 25.74 -0.56
C ILE A 61 -9.57 25.79 -1.28
N SER A 62 -9.54 25.98 -2.61
CA SER A 62 -10.75 25.94 -3.45
C SER A 62 -11.42 24.56 -3.41
N ALA A 63 -12.65 24.50 -2.90
CA ALA A 63 -13.44 23.27 -2.82
C ALA A 63 -13.71 22.67 -4.21
N SER A 64 -14.01 23.49 -5.21
CA SER A 64 -14.27 23.02 -6.58
C SER A 64 -13.03 22.38 -7.21
N THR A 65 -11.86 23.00 -7.03
CA THR A 65 -10.57 22.47 -7.50
C THR A 65 -10.24 21.14 -6.79
N LEU A 66 -10.46 21.07 -5.48
CA LEU A 66 -10.20 19.86 -4.70
C LEU A 66 -11.13 18.70 -5.11
N VAL A 67 -12.40 18.98 -5.42
CA VAL A 67 -13.33 17.97 -5.94
C VAL A 67 -12.82 17.40 -7.26
N VAL A 68 -12.42 18.26 -8.22
CA VAL A 68 -11.88 17.81 -9.51
C VAL A 68 -10.63 16.94 -9.29
N LEU A 69 -9.68 17.41 -8.47
CA LEU A 69 -8.48 16.64 -8.12
C LEU A 69 -8.82 15.28 -7.50
N SER A 70 -9.80 15.25 -6.58
CA SER A 70 -10.25 14.01 -5.91
C SER A 70 -10.83 13.02 -6.91
N ARG A 71 -11.56 13.48 -7.93
CA ARG A 71 -12.07 12.61 -9.00
C ARG A 71 -10.95 12.02 -9.84
N VAL A 72 -9.95 12.81 -10.21
CA VAL A 72 -8.76 12.33 -10.94
C VAL A 72 -8.02 11.29 -10.11
N MET A 73 -7.76 11.56 -8.83
CA MET A 73 -7.04 10.64 -7.95
C MET A 73 -7.84 9.37 -7.64
N SER A 74 -9.17 9.44 -7.60
CA SER A 74 -10.04 8.26 -7.51
C SER A 74 -9.93 7.37 -8.76
N LEU A 75 -9.90 7.97 -9.95
CA LEU A 75 -9.70 7.24 -11.20
C LEU A 75 -8.31 6.60 -11.26
N LEU A 76 -7.27 7.31 -10.82
CA LEU A 76 -5.92 6.75 -10.71
C LEU A 76 -5.85 5.62 -9.68
N SER A 77 -6.58 5.72 -8.57
CA SER A 77 -6.68 4.65 -7.56
C SER A 77 -7.34 3.40 -8.15
N PHE A 78 -8.40 3.58 -8.94
CA PHE A 78 -9.03 2.48 -9.67
C PHE A 78 -8.07 1.85 -10.70
N ALA A 79 -7.35 2.67 -11.47
CA ALA A 79 -6.34 2.19 -12.41
C ALA A 79 -5.23 1.41 -11.68
N LEU A 80 -4.76 1.91 -10.54
CA LEU A 80 -3.76 1.24 -9.70
C LEU A 80 -4.27 -0.12 -9.19
N MET A 81 -5.55 -0.19 -8.79
CA MET A 81 -6.22 -1.43 -8.40
C MET A 81 -6.27 -2.45 -9.56
N LEU A 82 -6.54 -2.01 -10.79
CA LEU A 82 -6.49 -2.87 -11.97
C LEU A 82 -5.06 -3.33 -12.27
N VAL A 83 -4.08 -2.42 -12.23
CA VAL A 83 -2.66 -2.74 -12.47
C VAL A 83 -2.18 -3.79 -11.46
N ARG A 84 -2.42 -3.61 -10.16
CA ARG A 84 -2.02 -4.61 -9.17
C ARG A 84 -2.74 -5.95 -9.36
N GLY A 85 -4.02 -5.92 -9.75
CA GLY A 85 -4.80 -7.13 -10.03
C GLY A 85 -4.27 -7.93 -11.22
N LEU A 86 -3.93 -7.24 -12.32
CA LEU A 86 -3.47 -7.87 -13.56
C LEU A 86 -1.99 -8.31 -13.51
N TYR A 87 -1.14 -7.54 -12.82
CA TYR A 87 0.30 -7.75 -12.80
C TYR A 87 0.82 -8.35 -11.48
N GLY A 88 -0.03 -8.52 -10.44
CA GLY A 88 0.42 -8.94 -9.12
C GLY A 88 1.15 -10.28 -9.09
N LYS A 89 0.69 -11.27 -9.87
CA LYS A 89 1.40 -12.55 -10.02
C LYS A 89 2.76 -12.36 -10.71
N TRP A 90 2.83 -11.53 -11.75
CA TRP A 90 4.09 -11.26 -12.45
C TRP A 90 5.10 -10.52 -11.57
N LEU A 91 4.66 -9.49 -10.84
CA LEU A 91 5.49 -8.74 -9.89
C LEU A 91 6.04 -9.62 -8.77
N TYR A 92 5.19 -10.52 -8.25
CA TYR A 92 5.62 -11.55 -7.29
C TYR A 92 6.67 -12.47 -7.90
N ARG A 93 6.42 -13.08 -9.07
CA ARG A 93 7.37 -13.99 -9.74
C ARG A 93 8.70 -13.30 -10.03
N ARG A 94 8.69 -12.05 -10.49
CA ARG A 94 9.89 -11.25 -10.73
C ARG A 94 10.68 -11.03 -9.44
N SER A 95 10.01 -10.70 -8.34
CA SER A 95 10.63 -10.50 -7.02
C SER A 95 11.21 -11.80 -6.47
N ALA A 96 10.47 -12.91 -6.56
CA ALA A 96 10.91 -14.24 -6.14
C ALA A 96 12.12 -14.71 -6.94
N ALA A 97 12.10 -14.57 -8.28
CA ALA A 97 13.24 -14.93 -9.13
C ALA A 97 14.49 -14.11 -8.80
N ALA A 98 14.34 -12.80 -8.53
CA ALA A 98 15.46 -11.95 -8.11
C ALA A 98 16.01 -12.33 -6.73
N ARG A 99 15.18 -12.84 -5.81
CA ARG A 99 15.62 -13.38 -4.51
C ARG A 99 16.35 -14.70 -4.69
N ILE A 100 15.78 -15.64 -5.44
CA ILE A 100 16.39 -16.95 -5.70
C ILE A 100 17.75 -16.79 -6.37
N ARG A 101 17.89 -15.88 -7.35
CA ARG A 101 19.18 -15.59 -7.99
C ARG A 101 20.22 -15.06 -7.01
N ARG A 102 19.83 -14.19 -6.08
CA ARG A 102 20.73 -13.69 -5.02
C ARG A 102 21.17 -14.80 -4.08
N ILE A 103 20.24 -15.60 -3.57
CA ILE A 103 20.56 -16.74 -2.68
C ILE A 103 21.48 -17.75 -3.39
N ARG A 104 21.26 -18.02 -4.68
CA ARG A 104 22.14 -18.89 -5.47
C ARG A 104 23.55 -18.34 -5.63
N ALA A 105 23.72 -17.02 -5.66
CA ALA A 105 25.02 -16.37 -5.75
C ALA A 105 25.73 -16.34 -4.39
N GLU A 106 24.99 -16.16 -3.29
CA GLU A 106 25.54 -16.16 -1.91
C GLU A 106 25.87 -17.57 -1.41
N PHE A 107 25.08 -18.59 -1.76
CA PHE A 107 25.21 -19.97 -1.28
C PHE A 107 25.46 -20.94 -2.45
N PRO A 108 26.72 -21.12 -2.87
CA PRO A 108 27.07 -22.03 -3.96
C PRO A 108 26.86 -23.50 -3.57
N ASP A 109 26.96 -23.86 -2.30
CA ASP A 109 26.66 -25.21 -1.81
C ASP A 109 25.16 -25.57 -1.97
N PRO A 110 24.81 -26.70 -2.63
CA PRO A 110 23.42 -27.08 -2.87
C PRO A 110 22.60 -27.32 -1.60
N GLU A 111 23.18 -27.92 -0.57
CA GLU A 111 22.47 -28.28 0.66
C GLU A 111 22.17 -27.03 1.50
N GLN A 112 23.16 -26.17 1.74
CA GLN A 112 22.95 -24.88 2.40
C GLN A 112 21.92 -24.01 1.65
N ARG A 113 22.01 -23.94 0.32
CA ARG A 113 21.06 -23.19 -0.51
C ARG A 113 19.62 -23.70 -0.35
N ARG A 114 19.41 -25.01 -0.30
CA ARG A 114 18.09 -25.62 -0.08
C ARG A 114 17.55 -25.23 1.30
N ALA A 115 18.38 -25.32 2.34
CA ALA A 115 18.00 -24.93 3.69
C ALA A 115 17.56 -23.45 3.75
N VAL A 116 18.33 -22.54 3.16
CA VAL A 116 18.02 -21.11 3.13
C VAL A 116 16.74 -20.82 2.32
N LEU A 117 16.56 -21.46 1.16
CA LEU A 117 15.35 -21.30 0.36
C LEU A 117 14.10 -21.79 1.10
N ASN A 118 14.19 -22.90 1.83
CA ASN A 118 13.08 -23.42 2.62
C ASN A 118 12.74 -22.48 3.80
N ALA A 119 13.76 -21.97 4.50
CA ALA A 119 13.56 -21.01 5.59
C ALA A 119 12.95 -19.68 5.11
N GLN A 120 13.37 -19.16 3.95
CA GLN A 120 12.93 -17.86 3.45
C GLN A 120 11.69 -17.90 2.55
N GLY A 121 11.33 -19.08 2.02
CA GLY A 121 10.28 -19.27 1.02
C GLY A 121 8.84 -19.15 1.54
N GLY A 122 8.64 -19.24 2.86
CA GLY A 122 7.32 -19.10 3.47
C GLY A 122 6.72 -17.69 3.38
N VAL A 123 5.45 -17.58 3.78
CA VAL A 123 4.69 -16.32 3.86
C VAL A 123 5.05 -15.52 5.12
N SER A 124 4.55 -14.29 5.25
CA SER A 124 4.74 -13.44 6.42
C SER A 124 3.44 -12.81 6.90
N PHE A 125 2.80 -13.41 7.91
CA PHE A 125 1.67 -12.79 8.61
C PHE A 125 2.11 -11.57 9.43
N ALA A 126 3.30 -11.63 10.04
CA ALA A 126 3.87 -10.51 10.77
C ALA A 126 4.00 -9.25 9.90
N ALA A 127 4.38 -9.39 8.62
CA ALA A 127 4.45 -8.25 7.70
C ALA A 127 3.07 -7.63 7.42
N CYS A 128 2.02 -8.45 7.32
CA CYS A 128 0.65 -7.97 7.16
C CYS A 128 0.17 -7.23 8.42
N ILE A 129 0.38 -7.82 9.60
CA ILE A 129 0.00 -7.20 10.88
C ILE A 129 0.76 -5.88 11.07
N GLY A 130 2.07 -5.86 10.82
CA GLY A 130 2.88 -4.65 10.93
C GLY A 130 2.41 -3.54 9.97
N ALA A 131 2.11 -3.87 8.71
CA ALA A 131 1.56 -2.91 7.76
C ALA A 131 0.17 -2.40 8.19
N PHE A 132 -0.66 -3.28 8.77
CA PHE A 132 -1.98 -2.90 9.28
C PHE A 132 -1.86 -1.93 10.47
N ILE A 133 -0.99 -2.24 11.45
CA ILE A 133 -0.72 -1.35 12.59
C ILE A 133 -0.18 -0.01 12.09
N LEU A 134 0.76 0.00 11.15
CA LEU A 134 1.27 1.23 10.55
C LEU A 134 0.15 2.08 9.93
N LEU A 135 -0.75 1.46 9.17
CA LEU A 135 -1.90 2.17 8.59
C LEU A 135 -2.88 2.67 9.66
N MET A 136 -3.09 1.93 10.75
CA MET A 136 -3.89 2.42 11.88
C MET A 136 -3.25 3.63 12.55
N LEU A 137 -1.93 3.62 12.75
CA LEU A 137 -1.20 4.76 13.31
C LEU A 137 -1.28 5.98 12.38
N VAL A 138 -1.02 5.80 11.09
CA VAL A 138 -1.15 6.88 10.09
C VAL A 138 -2.58 7.41 10.07
N GLY A 139 -3.60 6.54 10.06
CA GLY A 139 -5.00 6.93 10.11
C GLY A 139 -5.37 7.70 11.39
N SER A 140 -4.86 7.25 12.55
CA SER A 140 -5.03 7.94 13.82
C SER A 140 -4.41 9.34 13.78
N LEU A 141 -3.19 9.48 13.27
CA LEU A 141 -2.54 10.77 13.11
C LEU A 141 -3.31 11.69 12.15
N CYS A 142 -3.79 11.16 11.02
CA CYS A 142 -4.62 11.90 10.08
C CYS A 142 -5.95 12.34 10.71
N SER A 143 -6.54 11.52 11.59
CA SER A 143 -7.80 11.86 12.26
C SER A 143 -7.66 13.06 13.21
N MET A 144 -6.47 13.30 13.77
CA MET A 144 -6.18 14.50 14.57
C MET A 144 -6.20 15.80 13.74
N LEU A 145 -6.15 15.70 12.41
CA LEU A 145 -6.24 16.86 11.51
C LEU A 145 -7.69 17.26 11.21
N LEU A 146 -8.66 16.42 11.60
CA LEU A 146 -10.09 16.62 11.37
C LEU A 146 -10.73 17.42 12.52
N GLY A 147 -11.80 18.15 12.22
CA GLY A 147 -12.65 18.87 13.19
C GLY A 147 -12.64 20.38 13.00
N PRO A 148 -13.59 21.12 13.62
CA PRO A 148 -13.43 22.53 13.90
C PRO A 148 -12.64 22.64 15.21
N ASP A 149 -11.37 23.00 15.07
CA ASP A 149 -10.41 23.42 16.11
C ASP A 149 -10.37 22.65 17.46
N LEU A 150 -9.20 22.10 17.79
CA LEU A 150 -8.83 21.72 19.17
C LEU A 150 -8.97 22.91 20.15
N ASN A 151 -8.91 24.15 19.65
CA ASN A 151 -9.18 25.36 20.43
C ASN A 151 -10.63 25.45 20.95
N ALA A 152 -11.61 24.85 20.27
CA ALA A 152 -12.99 24.79 20.76
C ALA A 152 -13.12 23.85 21.98
N LEU A 153 -12.28 22.82 22.07
CA LEU A 153 -12.19 21.93 23.22
C LEU A 153 -11.37 22.52 24.37
N VAL A 154 -10.35 23.35 24.11
CA VAL A 154 -9.56 24.00 25.18
C VAL A 154 -10.28 25.23 25.73
N GLY A 155 -10.97 26.01 24.90
CA GLY A 155 -11.77 27.16 25.32
C GLY A 155 -13.08 26.84 26.05
N THR A 156 -13.43 25.56 26.20
CA THR A 156 -14.57 25.10 27.01
C THR A 156 -14.17 24.70 28.44
N PHE A 157 -12.88 24.66 28.76
CA PHE A 157 -12.35 24.37 30.10
C PHE A 157 -11.72 25.59 30.80
N ILE A 158 -11.83 26.79 30.21
CA ILE A 158 -11.44 28.09 30.79
C ILE A 158 -12.70 28.96 30.84
#